data_AF-A0A392RPW0-F1
#
_entry.id   AF-A0A392RPW0-F1
#
_cell.length_a   1.000
_cell.length_b   1.000
_cell.length_c   1.000
_cell.angle_alpha   90.00
_cell.angle_beta   90.00
_cell.angle_gamma   90.00
#
_symmetry.space_group_name_H-M   'P 1'
#
loop_
_entity.id
_entity.type
_entity.pdbx_description
1 polymer ?
#
loop_
_entity_poly.entity_id
_entity_poly.type
_entity_poly.pdbx_seq_one_letter_code
_entity_poly.pdbx_strand_id
1 'polypeptide(L)'
;MTPVYNYLTSGTLPSDQKEAAVVRRRACAYVILDFNLYKRGFSIPLLKCVEEDRVDYILREIHEGFNSQHLGGRSLARKALRAGYLMTPHHYT
;
A
#
# COMPACT_ATOMS: atom_id res chain seq x y z
N MET A 1 22.65 9.84 12.35
CA MET A 1 21.62 10.09 11.32
C MET A 1 21.97 9.33 10.06
N THR A 2 21.01 8.71 9.37
CA THR A 2 21.29 7.90 8.17
C THR A 2 21.52 8.80 6.94
N PRO A 3 22.31 8.36 5.94
CA PRO A 3 22.51 9.13 4.72
C PRO A 3 21.21 9.46 3.97
N VAL A 4 20.20 8.58 4.03
CA VAL A 4 18.87 8.82 3.44
C VAL A 4 18.12 9.91 4.20
N TYR A 5 18.21 9.95 5.54
CA TYR A 5 17.61 11.01 6.35
C TYR A 5 18.21 12.37 5.98
N ASN A 6 19.54 12.48 5.98
CA ASN A 6 20.23 13.73 5.65
C ASN A 6 19.91 14.21 4.23
N TYR A 7 19.81 13.27 3.28
CA TYR A 7 19.43 13.62 1.92
C TYR A 7 17.99 14.14 1.83
N LEU A 8 17.05 13.56 2.57
CA LEU A 8 15.65 13.99 2.58
C LEU A 8 15.40 15.28 3.38
N THR A 9 16.21 15.59 4.40
CA THR A 9 16.08 16.84 5.19
C THR A 9 16.87 18.01 4.63
N SER A 10 18.11 17.80 4.21
CA SER A 10 19.06 18.88 3.88
C SER A 10 19.68 18.74 2.50
N GLY A 11 19.25 17.75 1.69
CA GLY A 11 19.82 17.51 0.36
C GLY A 11 21.26 17.01 0.37
N THR A 12 21.81 16.67 1.54
CA THR A 12 23.22 16.30 1.69
C THR A 12 23.46 14.87 1.21
N LEU A 13 24.47 14.68 0.37
CA LEU A 13 24.89 13.38 -0.15
C LEU A 13 26.33 13.05 0.26
N PRO A 14 26.71 11.76 0.31
CA PRO A 14 28.11 11.35 0.41
C PRO A 14 28.96 11.91 -0.74
N SER A 15 30.24 12.15 -0.48
CA SER A 15 31.19 12.62 -1.51
C SER A 15 31.49 11.53 -2.54
N ASP A 16 31.40 10.26 -2.16
CA ASP A 16 31.55 9.15 -3.10
C ASP A 16 30.33 9.08 -4.02
N GLN A 17 30.57 9.14 -5.33
CA GLN A 17 29.49 9.15 -6.32
C GLN A 17 28.66 7.87 -6.32
N LYS A 18 29.26 6.70 -6.05
CA LYS A 18 28.54 5.43 -6.02
C LYS A 18 27.61 5.40 -4.82
N GLU A 19 28.08 5.81 -3.65
CA GLU A 19 27.26 5.94 -2.45
C GLU A 19 26.16 6.98 -2.64
N ALA A 20 26.46 8.14 -3.22
CA ALA A 20 25.46 9.17 -3.52
C ALA A 20 24.37 8.66 -4.48
N ALA A 21 24.71 7.83 -5.46
CA ALA A 21 23.73 7.18 -6.34
C ALA A 21 22.85 6.18 -5.56
N VAL A 22 23.43 5.39 -4.67
CA VAL A 22 22.70 4.44 -3.82
C VAL A 22 21.73 5.18 -2.89
N VAL A 23 22.16 6.28 -2.27
CA VAL A 23 21.31 7.10 -1.39
C VAL A 23 20.13 7.68 -2.16
N ARG A 24 20.36 8.29 -3.33
CA ARG A 24 19.29 8.81 -4.20
C ARG A 24 18.27 7.74 -4.57
N ARG A 25 18.74 6.56 -4.97
CA ARG A 25 17.88 5.42 -5.32
C ARG A 25 17.06 4.94 -4.13
N ARG A 26 17.63 4.90 -2.93
CA ARG A 26 16.93 4.45 -1.72
C ARG A 26 15.91 5.46 -1.23
N ALA A 27 16.19 6.76 -1.37
CA ALA A 27 15.35 7.84 -0.84
C ALA A 27 13.90 7.82 -1.37
N CYS A 28 13.66 7.35 -2.60
CA CYS A 28 12.31 7.25 -3.15
C CYS A 28 11.38 6.30 -2.36
N ALA A 29 11.95 5.37 -1.59
CA ALA A 29 11.21 4.44 -0.75
C ALA A 29 10.93 4.98 0.66
N TYR A 30 11.28 6.23 0.96
CA TYR A 30 11.10 6.83 2.29
C TYR A 30 10.40 8.19 2.23
N VAL A 31 9.91 8.66 3.38
CA VAL A 31 9.36 9.99 3.60
C VAL A 31 9.68 10.44 5.03
N ILE A 32 9.81 11.74 5.25
CA ILE A 32 9.95 12.32 6.58
C ILE A 32 8.60 12.93 6.97
N LEU A 33 8.10 12.53 8.14
CA LEU A 33 6.91 13.09 8.78
C LEU A 33 7.27 13.37 10.23
N ASP A 34 7.03 14.59 10.72
CA ASP A 34 7.34 15.01 12.08
C ASP A 34 8.76 14.62 12.53
N PHE A 35 9.76 14.90 11.68
CA PHE A 35 11.18 14.57 11.90
C PHE A 35 11.50 13.08 12.02
N ASN A 36 10.55 12.19 11.72
CA ASN A 36 10.72 10.75 11.76
C ASN A 36 10.77 10.18 10.33
N LEU A 37 11.65 9.20 10.11
CA LEU A 37 11.84 8.56 8.80
C LEU A 37 10.93 7.34 8.67
N TYR A 38 10.02 7.38 7.70
CA TYR A 38 9.11 6.28 7.40
C TYR A 38 9.43 5.65 6.05
N LYS A 39 9.33 4.32 5.97
CA LYS A 39 9.39 3.60 4.70
C LYS A 39 8.03 3.65 4.02
N ARG A 40 7.97 4.07 2.76
CA ARG A 40 6.76 4.01 1.94
C ARG A 40 6.33 2.56 1.78
N GLY A 41 5.07 2.26 2.08
CA GLY A 41 4.48 0.96 1.80
C GLY A 41 4.30 0.76 0.29
N PHE A 42 4.28 -0.51 -0.16
CA PHE A 42 4.13 -0.87 -1.57
C PHE A 42 2.67 -0.84 -2.06
N SER A 43 1.70 -0.61 -1.18
CA SER A 43 0.29 -0.86 -1.44
C SER A 43 -0.59 0.32 -1.02
N ILE A 44 -0.79 1.26 -1.93
CA ILE A 44 -2.13 1.81 -2.13
C ILE A 44 -2.58 1.23 -3.47
N PRO A 45 -3.10 -0.01 -3.53
CA PRO A 45 -3.79 -0.45 -4.73
C PRO A 45 -4.89 0.57 -4.98
N LEU A 46 -4.92 1.14 -6.19
CA LEU A 46 -6.09 1.89 -6.64
C LEU A 46 -7.28 0.94 -6.53
N LEU A 47 -8.25 1.31 -5.69
CA LEU A 47 -9.40 0.47 -5.47
C LEU A 47 -10.38 0.67 -6.61
N LYS A 48 -10.75 -0.41 -7.29
CA LYS A 48 -11.87 -0.42 -8.22
C LYS A 48 -13.16 -0.44 -7.39
N CYS A 49 -14.00 0.57 -7.57
CA CYS A 49 -15.37 0.54 -7.06
C CYS A 49 -16.13 -0.59 -7.75
N VAL A 50 -16.77 -1.43 -6.96
CA VAL A 50 -17.54 -2.57 -7.45
C VAL A 50 -19.02 -2.19 -7.43
N GLU A 51 -19.68 -2.36 -8.57
CA GLU A 51 -21.14 -2.25 -8.70
C GLU A 51 -21.82 -3.37 -7.90
N GLU A 52 -23.00 -3.09 -7.33
CA GLU A 52 -23.70 -3.98 -6.41
C GLU A 52 -23.93 -5.40 -6.99
N ASP A 53 -24.28 -5.47 -8.27
CA ASP A 53 -24.50 -6.72 -9.02
C ASP A 53 -23.24 -7.59 -9.15
N ARG A 54 -22.05 -7.01 -8.98
CA ARG A 54 -20.76 -7.72 -9.05
C ARG A 54 -20.17 -8.02 -7.68
N VAL A 55 -20.72 -7.46 -6.60
CA VAL A 55 -20.21 -7.67 -5.23
C VAL A 55 -20.25 -9.15 -4.87
N ASP A 56 -21.38 -9.81 -5.06
CA ASP A 56 -21.56 -11.22 -4.71
C ASP A 56 -20.64 -12.14 -5.52
N TYR A 57 -20.48 -11.86 -6.81
CA TYR A 57 -19.58 -12.62 -7.68
C TYR A 57 -18.13 -12.52 -7.17
N ILE A 58 -17.65 -11.31 -6.88
CA ILE A 58 -16.28 -11.08 -6.41
C ILE A 58 -16.07 -11.67 -5.01
N LEU A 59 -17.04 -11.52 -4.10
CA LEU A 59 -16.96 -12.11 -2.77
C LEU A 59 -16.90 -13.64 -2.85
N ARG A 60 -17.69 -14.25 -3.73
CA ARG A 60 -17.68 -15.70 -3.97
C ARG A 60 -16.34 -16.17 -4.53
N GLU A 61 -15.79 -15.52 -5.55
CA GLU A 61 -14.45 -15.87 -6.07
C GLU A 61 -13.36 -15.76 -5.00
N ILE A 62 -13.42 -14.72 -4.15
CA ILE A 62 -12.44 -14.52 -3.07
C ILE A 62 -12.61 -15.57 -1.96
N HIS A 63 -13.86 -15.98 -1.68
CA HIS A 63 -14.20 -16.99 -0.69
C HIS A 63 -13.83 -18.40 -1.14
N GLU A 64 -14.12 -18.74 -2.41
CA GLU A 64 -14.02 -20.09 -2.98
C GLU A 64 -12.71 -20.34 -3.76
N GLY A 65 -11.88 -19.33 -3.98
CA GLY A 65 -10.59 -19.48 -4.67
C GLY A 65 -9.62 -20.47 -4.02
N PHE A 66 -8.43 -20.65 -4.61
CA PHE A 66 -7.45 -21.76 -4.41
C PHE A 66 -7.02 -22.13 -2.96
N ASN A 67 -7.57 -21.51 -1.91
CA ASN A 67 -7.63 -22.04 -0.56
C ASN A 67 -8.85 -21.42 0.14
N SER A 68 -10.03 -22.04 0.01
CA SER A 68 -11.26 -21.59 0.65
C SER A 68 -11.15 -21.75 2.16
N GLN A 69 -10.68 -20.68 2.80
CA GLN A 69 -10.75 -20.54 4.24
C GLN A 69 -12.19 -20.10 4.54
N HIS A 70 -12.86 -20.71 5.52
CA HIS A 70 -14.17 -20.28 5.99
C HIS A 70 -14.07 -18.88 6.66
N LEU A 71 -13.80 -17.85 5.86
CA LEU A 71 -13.51 -16.50 6.31
C LEU A 71 -14.81 -15.82 6.72
N GLY A 72 -14.85 -15.29 7.94
CA GLY A 72 -15.91 -14.37 8.35
C GLY A 72 -15.89 -13.07 7.52
N GLY A 73 -17.01 -12.36 7.47
CA GLY A 73 -17.22 -11.20 6.59
C GLY A 73 -16.15 -10.10 6.67
N ARG A 74 -15.61 -9.81 7.87
CA ARG A 74 -14.53 -8.82 8.04
C ARG A 74 -13.22 -9.24 7.36
N SER A 75 -12.89 -10.53 7.44
CA SER A 75 -11.69 -11.08 6.82
C SER A 75 -11.83 -11.09 5.30
N LEU A 76 -13.04 -11.37 4.80
CA LEU A 76 -13.35 -11.33 3.39
C LEU A 76 -13.25 -9.91 2.81
N ALA A 77 -13.82 -8.90 3.49
CA ALA A 77 -13.71 -7.50 3.10
C ALA A 77 -12.25 -7.02 3.05
N ARG A 78 -11.42 -7.43 4.02
CA ARG A 78 -9.98 -7.11 4.00
C ARG A 78 -9.25 -7.78 2.83
N LYS A 79 -9.64 -9.00 2.45
CA LYS A 79 -9.08 -9.71 1.31
C LYS A 79 -9.48 -9.03 -0.01
N ALA A 80 -10.73 -8.55 -0.12
CA ALA A 80 -11.19 -7.73 -1.24
C ALA A 80 -10.43 -6.41 -1.38
N LEU A 81 -10.23 -5.67 -0.28
CA LEU A 81 -9.42 -4.44 -0.27
C LEU A 81 -7.97 -4.70 -0.71
N ARG A 82 -7.37 -5.82 -0.27
CA ARG A 82 -6.02 -6.23 -0.69
C ARG A 82 -5.96 -6.66 -2.16
N ALA A 83 -7.06 -7.21 -2.68
CA ALA A 83 -7.23 -7.53 -4.10
C ALA A 83 -7.57 -6.30 -4.96
N GLY A 84 -7.69 -5.11 -4.36
CA GLY A 84 -7.94 -3.86 -5.09
C GLY A 84 -9.42 -3.56 -5.31
N TYR A 85 -10.34 -4.13 -4.53
CA TYR A 85 -11.78 -3.89 -4.64
C TYR A 85 -12.31 -3.12 -3.43
N LEU A 86 -13.11 -2.08 -3.69
CA LEU A 86 -13.88 -1.36 -2.68
C LEU A 86 -15.37 -1.64 -2.88
N MET A 87 -16.01 -2.18 -1.84
CA MET A 87 -17.45 -2.44 -1.80
C MET A 87 -18.06 -1.46 -0.79
N THR A 88 -18.76 -0.45 -1.28
CA THR A 88 -19.52 0.49 -0.45
C THR A 88 -20.96 0.00 -0.35
N PRO A 89 -21.52 -0.19 0.86
CA PRO A 89 -22.96 -0.28 1.01
C PRO A 89 -23.57 1.06 0.60
N HIS A 90 -24.50 1.08 -0.37
CA HIS A 90 -25.37 2.22 -0.57
C HIS A 90 -26.21 2.37 0.68
N HIS A 91 -25.79 3.20 1.64
CA HIS A 91 -26.66 3.72 2.72
C HIS A 91 -25.96 4.91 3.42
N TYR A 92 -25.30 5.80 2.68
CA TYR A 92 -25.04 7.19 3.09
C TYR A 92 -24.83 8.07 1.83
N THR A 93 -25.90 8.28 1.08
CA THR A 93 -26.17 9.51 0.31
C THR A 93 -27.62 9.85 0.53
#